data_AF-A0A950NNZ4-F1
#
_entry.id   AF-A0A950NNZ4-F1
#
_cell.length_a   1.000
_cell.length_b   1.000
_cell.length_c   1.000
_cell.angle_alpha   90.00
_cell.angle_beta   90.00
_cell.angle_gamma   90.00
#
_symmetry.space_group_name_H-M   'P 1'
#
loop_
_entity.id
_entity.type
_entity.pdbx_description
1 polymer ?
#
loop_
_entity_poly.entity_id
_entity_poly.type
_entity_poly.pdbx_seq_one_letter_code
_entity_poly.pdbx_strand_id
1 'polypeptide(L)'
;MLLWYAAGSVLIVWAVFKSHGVDYRLVALGALLPLVVDAPFGRPAIGHTLLAAVVVLAAVMLATIGRPRLLRRRLLCLPIGMMCGLVLAGAWTNTHVLWWPTIGASFPHRPLLPAWGVVALEEAAGLAAIAWMIDRFGLRRPDTRREFLRTGRLTAAPKRPGGTRSARPRQTPRPSDAPRAPRRSEH
;
A
#
# COMPACT_ATOMS: atom_id res chain seq x y z
N MET A 1 -2.24 17.44 -4.56
CA MET A 1 -1.26 16.48 -5.09
C MET A 1 -0.73 15.44 -4.12
N LEU A 2 0.00 15.77 -3.04
CA LEU A 2 0.71 14.74 -2.26
C LEU A 2 -0.24 13.68 -1.67
N LEU A 3 -1.31 14.11 -1.02
CA LEU A 3 -2.25 13.19 -0.37
C LEU A 3 -3.06 12.44 -1.42
N TRP A 4 -3.47 13.11 -2.49
CA TRP A 4 -4.15 12.50 -3.63
C TRP A 4 -3.34 11.34 -4.23
N TYR A 5 -2.06 11.58 -4.54
CA TYR A 5 -1.19 10.59 -5.18
C TYR A 5 -0.84 9.46 -4.22
N ALA A 6 -0.48 9.78 -2.98
CA ALA A 6 -0.11 8.77 -1.99
C ALA A 6 -1.31 7.90 -1.61
N ALA A 7 -2.43 8.50 -1.22
CA ALA A 7 -3.61 7.77 -0.77
C ALA A 7 -4.34 7.11 -1.93
N GLY A 8 -4.49 7.81 -3.06
CA GLY A 8 -5.15 7.28 -4.26
C GLY A 8 -4.42 6.07 -4.81
N SER A 9 -3.09 6.11 -4.93
CA SER A 9 -2.31 4.97 -5.43
C SER A 9 -2.41 3.76 -4.50
N VAL A 10 -2.30 3.98 -3.18
CA VAL A 10 -2.47 2.92 -2.19
C VAL A 10 -3.86 2.30 -2.29
N LEU A 11 -4.91 3.12 -2.43
CA LEU A 11 -6.28 2.64 -2.53
C LEU A 11 -6.53 1.86 -3.82
N ILE A 12 -6.04 2.35 -4.97
CA ILE A 12 -6.10 1.64 -6.26
C ILE A 12 -5.40 0.28 -6.16
N VAL A 13 -4.15 0.27 -5.69
CA VAL A 13 -3.36 -0.96 -5.58
C VAL A 13 -4.00 -1.92 -4.57
N TRP A 14 -4.50 -1.42 -3.44
CA TRP A 14 -5.22 -2.23 -2.47
C TRP A 14 -6.48 -2.85 -3.09
N ALA A 15 -7.27 -2.08 -3.84
CA ALA A 15 -8.49 -2.55 -4.47
C ALA A 15 -8.23 -3.64 -5.52
N VAL A 16 -7.13 -3.51 -6.28
CA VAL A 16 -6.73 -4.47 -7.33
C VAL A 16 -6.12 -5.74 -6.73
N PHE A 17 -5.11 -5.60 -5.87
CA PHE A 17 -4.31 -6.74 -5.44
C PHE A 17 -4.89 -7.48 -4.24
N LYS A 18 -5.68 -6.81 -3.38
CA LYS A 18 -6.32 -7.34 -2.16
C LYS A 18 -5.43 -8.23 -1.27
N SER A 19 -4.11 -8.19 -1.43
CA SER A 19 -3.19 -9.20 -0.92
C SER A 19 -2.18 -8.61 0.05
N HIS A 20 -1.85 -9.42 1.06
CA HIS A 20 -1.07 -9.02 2.22
C HIS A 20 0.44 -8.79 1.95
N GLY A 21 0.90 -9.06 0.73
CA GLY A 21 2.31 -9.06 0.38
C GLY A 21 2.82 -7.76 -0.25
N VAL A 22 1.95 -6.78 -0.48
CA VAL A 22 2.29 -5.48 -1.07
C VAL A 22 2.80 -4.55 0.02
N ASP A 23 3.89 -3.84 -0.26
CA ASP A 23 4.38 -2.75 0.60
C ASP A 23 3.78 -1.43 0.11
N TYR A 24 2.73 -0.97 0.80
CA TYR A 24 1.99 0.24 0.42
C TYR A 24 2.81 1.52 0.58
N ARG A 25 3.89 1.50 1.37
CA ARG A 25 4.79 2.65 1.51
C ARG A 25 5.57 2.87 0.22
N LEU A 26 6.08 1.78 -0.38
CA LEU A 26 6.79 1.85 -1.66
C LEU A 26 5.85 2.23 -2.81
N VAL A 27 4.58 1.82 -2.75
CA VAL A 27 3.56 2.28 -3.71
C VAL A 27 3.36 3.79 -3.61
N ALA A 28 3.15 4.32 -2.40
CA ALA A 28 2.98 5.75 -2.19
C ALA A 28 4.21 6.55 -2.63
N LEU A 29 5.42 6.08 -2.29
CA LEU A 29 6.68 6.69 -2.75
C LEU A 29 6.81 6.63 -4.28
N GLY A 30 6.45 5.48 -4.87
CA GLY A 30 6.34 5.27 -6.31
C GLY A 30 5.46 6.31 -6.99
N ALA A 31 4.27 6.54 -6.43
CA ALA A 31 3.31 7.48 -7.00
C ALA A 31 3.78 8.94 -6.95
N LEU A 32 4.63 9.29 -5.98
CA LEU A 32 5.18 10.64 -5.85
C LEU A 32 6.40 10.90 -6.74
N LEU A 33 7.05 9.85 -7.27
CA LEU A 33 8.24 9.98 -8.12
C LEU A 33 8.06 10.93 -9.33
N PRO A 34 6.97 10.84 -10.12
CA PRO A 34 6.76 11.77 -11.25
C PRO A 34 6.80 13.24 -10.82
N LEU A 35 6.18 13.55 -9.68
CA LEU A 35 6.13 14.90 -9.15
C LEU A 35 7.50 15.36 -8.65
N VAL A 36 8.24 14.48 -7.96
CA VAL A 36 9.60 14.79 -7.44
C VAL A 36 10.60 14.99 -8.58
N VAL A 37 10.54 14.15 -9.63
CA VAL A 37 11.43 14.25 -10.79
C VAL A 37 11.18 15.54 -11.57
N ASP A 38 9.91 15.96 -11.68
CA ASP A 38 9.55 17.16 -12.44
C ASP A 38 9.55 18.46 -11.61
N ALA A 39 9.69 18.37 -10.28
CA ALA A 39 9.73 19.53 -9.39
C ALA A 39 10.80 20.57 -9.76
N PRO A 40 12.05 20.20 -10.12
CA PRO A 40 13.07 21.17 -10.52
C PRO A 40 12.73 21.93 -11.81
N PHE A 41 11.89 21.35 -12.67
CA PHE A 41 11.52 21.95 -13.96
C PHE A 41 10.26 22.81 -13.86
N GLY A 42 9.46 22.66 -12.80
CA GLY A 42 8.22 23.40 -12.57
C GLY A 42 7.13 23.12 -13.62
N ARG A 43 7.32 22.10 -14.46
CA ARG A 43 6.44 21.71 -15.57
C ARG A 43 6.45 20.18 -15.74
N PRO A 44 5.40 19.57 -16.32
CA PRO A 44 5.42 18.15 -16.63
C PRO A 44 6.51 17.86 -17.67
N ALA A 45 7.49 17.05 -17.29
CA ALA A 45 8.68 16.75 -18.07
C ALA A 45 8.90 15.23 -18.11
N ILE A 46 10.11 14.76 -17.79
CA ILE A 46 10.52 13.36 -17.93
C ILE A 46 9.76 12.47 -16.93
N GLY A 47 9.46 12.96 -15.73
CA GLY A 47 8.78 12.21 -14.68
C GLY A 47 7.36 11.76 -15.06
N HIS A 48 6.66 12.56 -15.88
CA HIS A 48 5.32 12.25 -16.37
C HIS A 48 5.29 11.44 -17.69
N THR A 49 6.42 10.90 -18.14
CA THR A 49 6.49 10.04 -19.31
C THR A 49 6.23 8.57 -18.94
N LEU A 50 5.62 7.80 -19.84
CA LEU A 50 5.49 6.35 -19.70
C LEU A 50 6.87 5.68 -19.70
N LEU A 51 7.80 6.21 -20.50
CA LEU A 51 9.16 5.72 -20.61
C LEU A 51 9.90 5.77 -19.26
N ALA A 52 9.79 6.86 -18.50
CA ALA A 52 10.47 6.98 -17.21
C ALA A 52 10.08 5.87 -16.24
N ALA A 53 8.80 5.51 -16.22
CA ALA A 53 8.33 4.44 -15.36
C ALA A 53 8.70 3.04 -15.86
N VAL A 54 8.79 2.84 -17.19
CA VAL A 54 9.39 1.62 -17.77
C VAL A 54 10.87 1.52 -17.42
N VAL A 55 11.62 2.63 -17.45
CA VAL A 55 13.03 2.69 -17.04
C VAL A 55 13.18 2.36 -15.55
N VAL A 56 12.32 2.89 -14.68
CA VAL A 56 12.32 2.53 -13.26
C VAL A 56 12.03 1.05 -13.06
N LEU A 57 11.07 0.49 -13.81
CA LEU A 57 10.80 -0.95 -13.79
C LEU A 57 12.03 -1.76 -14.23
N ALA A 58 12.67 -1.38 -15.34
CA ALA A 58 13.88 -2.02 -15.84
C ALA A 58 15.04 -1.93 -14.83
N ALA A 59 15.24 -0.77 -14.20
CA ALA A 59 16.24 -0.57 -13.17
C ALA A 59 15.99 -1.46 -11.95
N VAL A 60 14.74 -1.57 -11.48
CA VAL A 60 14.36 -2.50 -10.41
C VAL A 60 14.65 -3.95 -10.79
N MET A 61 14.34 -4.34 -12.03
CA MET A 61 14.59 -5.69 -12.53
C MET A 61 16.09 -6.00 -12.58
N LEU A 62 16.90 -5.07 -13.09
CA LEU A 62 18.34 -5.21 -13.19
C LEU A 62 19.00 -5.25 -11.80
N ALA A 63 18.60 -4.35 -10.90
CA ALA A 63 19.11 -4.30 -9.52
C ALA A 63 18.76 -5.53 -8.67
N THR A 64 17.77 -6.32 -9.12
CA THR A 64 17.32 -7.53 -8.41
C THR A 64 17.81 -8.83 -9.03
N ILE A 65 18.69 -8.77 -10.04
CA ILE A 65 19.37 -9.96 -10.57
C ILE A 65 20.21 -10.61 -9.47
N GLY A 66 20.02 -11.91 -9.26
CA GLY A 66 20.71 -12.67 -8.21
C GLY A 66 20.25 -12.38 -6.77
N ARG A 67 19.19 -11.58 -6.58
CA ARG A 67 18.65 -11.22 -5.25
C ARG A 67 17.43 -12.07 -4.86
N PRO A 68 17.06 -12.11 -3.56
CA PRO A 68 15.90 -12.86 -3.09
C PRO A 68 14.59 -12.41 -3.76
N ARG A 69 13.73 -13.38 -4.09
CA ARG A 69 12.41 -13.14 -4.73
C ARG A 69 11.54 -12.13 -3.96
N LEU A 70 11.66 -12.10 -2.63
CA LEU A 70 10.91 -11.18 -1.77
C LEU A 70 11.33 -9.71 -1.96
N LEU A 71 12.63 -9.44 -2.16
CA LEU A 71 13.12 -8.09 -2.40
C LEU A 71 12.59 -7.56 -3.74
N ARG A 72 12.66 -8.38 -4.78
CA ARG A 72 12.11 -8.04 -6.10
C ARG A 72 10.62 -7.72 -6.01
N ARG A 73 9.83 -8.54 -5.31
CA ARG A 73 8.40 -8.27 -5.10
C ARG A 73 8.13 -6.95 -4.39
N ARG A 74 8.94 -6.58 -3.39
CA ARG A 74 8.84 -5.28 -2.71
C ARG A 74 9.19 -4.13 -3.65
N LEU A 75 10.33 -4.20 -4.34
CA LEU A 75 10.79 -3.13 -5.23
C LEU A 75 9.87 -2.91 -6.44
N LEU A 76 9.17 -3.95 -6.92
CA LEU A 76 8.15 -3.81 -7.96
C LEU A 76 6.98 -2.91 -7.54
N CYS A 77 6.76 -2.69 -6.25
CA CYS A 77 5.75 -1.73 -5.78
C CYS A 77 6.08 -0.29 -6.21
N LEU A 78 7.35 0.03 -6.45
CA LEU A 78 7.81 1.35 -6.88
C LEU A 78 7.33 1.71 -8.31
N PRO A 79 7.62 0.92 -9.37
CA PRO A 79 7.09 1.18 -10.70
C PRO A 79 5.56 1.05 -10.77
N ILE A 80 4.94 0.15 -9.98
CA ILE A 80 3.48 0.07 -9.87
C ILE A 80 2.91 1.38 -9.31
N GLY A 81 3.52 1.90 -8.24
CA GLY A 81 3.15 3.19 -7.67
C GLY A 81 3.31 4.32 -8.69
N MET A 82 4.42 4.35 -9.42
CA MET A 82 4.69 5.36 -10.44
C MET A 82 3.65 5.35 -11.57
N MET A 83 3.28 4.16 -12.05
CA MET A 83 2.16 3.99 -12.99
C MET A 83 0.86 4.56 -12.45
N CYS A 84 0.52 4.24 -11.18
CA CYS A 84 -0.67 4.81 -10.54
C CYS A 84 -0.56 6.33 -10.43
N GLY A 85 0.63 6.87 -10.15
CA GLY A 85 0.89 8.31 -10.14
C GLY A 85 0.57 8.96 -11.48
N LEU A 86 1.01 8.37 -12.61
CA LEU A 86 0.66 8.85 -13.95
C LEU A 86 -0.85 8.81 -14.22
N VAL A 87 -1.52 7.77 -13.73
CA VAL A 87 -2.99 7.62 -13.81
C VAL A 87 -3.74 8.59 -12.88
N LEU A 88 -3.14 9.03 -11.78
CA LEU A 88 -3.75 10.06 -10.93
C LEU A 88 -3.45 11.47 -11.44
N ALA A 89 -2.32 11.63 -12.14
CA ALA A 89 -1.88 12.88 -12.75
C ALA A 89 -2.65 13.28 -14.00
N GLY A 90 -3.50 12.41 -14.55
CA GLY A 90 -4.10 12.71 -15.85
C GLY A 90 -3.08 12.65 -16.98
N ALA A 91 -1.96 11.93 -16.86
CA ALA A 91 -0.86 11.99 -17.84
C ALA A 91 -1.32 11.61 -19.27
N TRP A 92 -2.35 10.76 -19.40
CA TRP A 92 -2.96 10.41 -20.68
C TRP A 92 -3.72 11.55 -21.37
N THR A 93 -4.03 12.63 -20.66
CA THR A 93 -4.63 13.83 -21.27
C THR A 93 -3.63 14.61 -22.12
N ASN A 94 -2.33 14.31 -21.99
CA ASN A 94 -1.27 14.88 -22.81
C ASN A 94 -0.42 13.77 -23.44
N THR A 95 -0.93 13.19 -24.52
CA THR A 95 -0.32 12.08 -25.26
C THR A 95 1.12 12.38 -25.71
N HIS A 96 1.44 13.63 -26.04
CA HIS A 96 2.81 14.01 -26.44
C HIS A 96 3.83 13.86 -25.30
N VAL A 97 3.47 14.24 -24.07
CA VAL A 97 4.35 14.04 -22.91
C VAL A 97 4.39 12.57 -22.52
N LEU A 98 3.23 11.90 -22.49
CA LEU A 98 3.17 10.50 -22.07
C LEU A 98 4.06 9.59 -22.95
N TRP A 99 4.04 9.82 -24.26
CA TRP A 99 4.78 9.02 -25.25
C TRP A 99 6.11 9.63 -25.68
N TRP A 100 6.61 10.65 -24.98
CA TRP A 100 7.94 11.19 -25.23
C TRP A 100 8.98 10.06 -25.06
N PRO A 101 9.95 9.88 -25.99
CA PRO A 101 10.30 10.73 -27.15
C PRO A 101 9.69 10.28 -28.49
N THR A 102 8.77 9.31 -28.50
CA THR A 102 8.26 8.70 -29.74
C THR A 102 7.20 9.55 -30.47
N ILE A 103 6.27 10.19 -29.74
CA ILE A 103 5.17 11.00 -30.32
C ILE A 103 5.35 12.50 -30.03
N GLY A 104 6.09 12.86 -28.99
CA GLY A 104 6.37 14.24 -28.60
C GLY A 104 7.87 14.50 -28.61
N ALA A 105 8.30 15.62 -29.20
CA ALA A 105 9.69 16.06 -29.18
C ALA A 105 9.96 17.10 -28.09
N SER A 106 8.93 17.79 -27.58
CA SER A 106 9.05 18.91 -26.64
C SER A 106 8.11 18.79 -25.45
N PHE A 107 8.54 19.35 -24.32
CA PHE A 107 7.73 19.43 -23.11
C PHE A 107 6.90 20.73 -23.09
N PRO A 108 5.62 20.67 -22.68
CA PRO A 108 4.75 21.83 -22.65
C PRO A 108 5.24 22.87 -21.62
N HIS A 109 5.10 24.14 -21.96
CA HIS A 109 5.35 25.26 -21.05
C HIS A 109 4.10 25.54 -20.21
N ARG A 110 3.65 24.53 -19.45
CA ARG A 110 2.51 24.65 -18.51
C ARG A 110 2.97 24.39 -17.07
N PRO A 111 2.28 24.96 -16.07
CA PRO A 111 2.61 24.69 -14.68
C PRO A 111 2.52 23.18 -14.38
N LEU A 112 3.42 22.69 -13.52
CA LEU A 112 3.40 21.30 -13.04
C LEU A 112 2.10 20.95 -12.32
N LEU A 113 1.55 21.91 -11.58
CA LEU A 113 0.34 21.76 -10.81
C LEU A 113 -0.86 22.34 -11.58
N PRO A 114 -2.03 21.67 -11.54
CA PRO A 114 -3.25 22.23 -12.10
C PRO A 114 -3.71 23.47 -11.33
N ALA A 115 -4.80 24.09 -11.79
CA ALA A 115 -5.39 25.23 -11.10
C ALA A 115 -5.65 24.92 -9.61
N TRP A 116 -5.47 25.93 -8.76
CA TRP A 116 -5.53 25.76 -7.29
C TRP A 116 -6.83 25.08 -6.80
N GLY A 117 -7.96 25.32 -7.46
CA GLY A 117 -9.24 24.67 -7.12
C GLY A 117 -9.23 23.17 -7.37
N VAL A 118 -8.58 22.72 -8.45
CA VAL A 118 -8.35 21.29 -8.73
C VAL A 118 -7.38 20.71 -7.71
N VAL A 119 -6.32 21.45 -7.36
CA VAL A 119 -5.38 21.02 -6.31
C VAL A 119 -6.08 20.78 -4.98
N ALA A 120 -6.94 21.72 -4.57
CA ALA A 120 -7.69 21.62 -3.32
C ALA A 120 -8.68 20.45 -3.35
N LEU A 121 -9.38 20.24 -4.46
CA LEU A 121 -10.31 19.12 -4.64
C LEU A 121 -9.59 17.77 -4.55
N GLU A 122 -8.47 17.62 -5.26
CA GLU A 122 -7.67 16.40 -5.21
C GLU A 122 -7.11 16.13 -3.82
N GLU A 123 -6.59 17.14 -3.14
CA GLU A 123 -6.12 17.00 -1.77
C GLU A 123 -7.25 16.63 -0.79
N ALA A 124 -8.43 17.24 -0.95
CA ALA A 124 -9.60 16.86 -0.16
C ALA A 124 -10.02 15.41 -0.41
N ALA A 125 -9.98 14.95 -1.66
CA ALA A 125 -10.24 13.57 -2.01
C ALA A 125 -9.16 12.62 -1.45
N GLY A 126 -7.89 13.03 -1.46
CA GLY A 126 -6.80 12.31 -0.80
C GLY A 126 -6.98 12.22 0.72
N LEU A 127 -7.39 13.31 1.38
CA LEU A 127 -7.73 13.32 2.80
C LEU A 127 -8.91 12.39 3.12
N ALA A 128 -9.96 12.42 2.31
CA ALA A 128 -11.10 11.53 2.45
C ALA A 128 -10.68 10.06 2.30
N ALA A 129 -9.83 9.74 1.32
CA ALA A 129 -9.27 8.41 1.14
C ALA A 129 -8.44 7.97 2.36
N ILE A 130 -7.63 8.86 2.93
CA ILE A 130 -6.87 8.58 4.17
C ILE A 130 -7.81 8.32 5.33
N ALA A 131 -8.81 9.20 5.55
CA ALA A 131 -9.78 9.04 6.62
C ALA A 131 -10.52 7.70 6.51
N TRP A 132 -10.93 7.34 5.30
CA TRP A 132 -11.56 6.05 5.02
C TRP A 132 -10.62 4.87 5.30
N MET A 133 -9.36 4.93 4.86
CA MET A 133 -8.37 3.88 5.16
C MET A 133 -8.11 3.75 6.67
N ILE A 134 -8.05 4.87 7.39
CA ILE A 134 -7.85 4.88 8.84
C ILE A 134 -8.99 4.15 9.54
N ASP A 135 -10.23 4.40 9.14
CA ASP A 135 -11.41 3.73 9.67
C ASP A 135 -11.43 2.25 9.27
N ARG A 136 -11.24 1.96 7.98
CA ARG A 136 -11.31 0.61 7.39
C ARG A 136 -10.29 -0.36 7.97
N PHE A 137 -9.06 0.10 8.19
CA PHE A 137 -7.97 -0.74 8.70
C PHE A 137 -7.73 -0.59 10.20
N GLY A 138 -8.46 0.30 10.88
CA GLY A 138 -8.30 0.52 12.31
C GLY A 138 -6.96 1.15 12.69
N LEU A 139 -6.39 1.99 11.82
CA LEU A 139 -5.10 2.67 12.04
C LEU A 139 -5.12 3.68 13.20
N ARG A 140 -6.30 3.97 13.78
CA ARG A 140 -6.42 4.70 15.04
C ARG A 140 -5.77 3.97 16.21
N ARG A 141 -5.60 2.64 16.14
CA ARG A 141 -4.92 1.86 17.19
C ARG A 141 -3.40 1.98 17.05
N PRO A 142 -2.67 2.28 18.13
CA PRO A 142 -1.22 2.48 18.09
C PRO A 142 -0.48 1.21 17.61
N ASP A 143 -0.97 0.02 17.94
CA ASP A 143 -0.34 -1.25 17.55
C ASP A 143 -0.44 -1.49 16.03
N THR A 144 -1.63 -1.28 15.45
CA THR A 144 -1.84 -1.40 14.01
C THR A 144 -1.06 -0.34 13.24
N ARG A 145 -0.97 0.89 13.77
CA ARG A 145 -0.14 1.96 13.20
C ARG A 145 1.35 1.61 13.23
N ARG A 146 1.86 1.08 14.34
CA ARG A 146 3.26 0.65 14.47
C ARG A 146 3.57 -0.49 13.50
N GLU A 147 2.67 -1.46 13.37
CA GLU A 147 2.88 -2.58 12.45
C GLU A 147 2.85 -2.12 10.98
N PHE A 148 1.96 -1.19 10.61
CA PHE A 148 1.97 -0.57 9.29
C PHE A 148 3.28 0.19 9.02
N LEU A 149 3.74 1.01 9.97
CA LEU A 149 4.99 1.74 9.83
C LEU A 149 6.20 0.80 9.72
N ARG A 150 6.19 -0.33 10.45
CA ARG A 150 7.29 -1.30 10.42
C ARG A 150 7.30 -2.17 9.17
N THR A 151 6.13 -2.61 8.71
CA THR A 151 6.04 -3.64 7.65
C THR A 151 5.52 -3.14 6.31
N GLY A 152 4.93 -1.94 6.28
CA GLY A 152 4.28 -1.38 5.10
C GLY A 152 2.98 -2.09 4.70
N ARG A 153 2.47 -2.99 5.55
CA ARG A 153 1.29 -3.83 5.26
C ARG A 153 0.05 -3.30 5.97
N LEU A 154 -1.06 -3.28 5.24
CA LEU A 154 -2.39 -3.00 5.78
C LEU A 154 -3.05 -4.32 6.18
N THR A 155 -2.88 -4.73 7.43
CA THR A 155 -3.63 -5.86 8.00
C THR A 155 -4.97 -5.35 8.48
N ALA A 156 -6.08 -5.96 8.04
CA ALA A 156 -7.36 -5.70 8.67
C ALA A 156 -7.24 -6.10 10.15
N ALA A 157 -7.46 -5.16 11.07
CA ALA A 157 -7.48 -5.48 12.49
C ALA A 157 -8.51 -6.60 12.73
N PRO A 158 -8.18 -7.68 13.46
CA PRO A 158 -9.16 -8.70 13.79
C PRO A 158 -10.33 -8.01 14.50
N LYS A 159 -11.54 -8.20 13.95
CA LYS A 159 -12.79 -7.79 14.59
C LYS A 159 -12.73 -8.40 15.99
N ARG A 160 -12.80 -7.56 17.04
CA ARG A 160 -12.85 -8.02 18.43
C ARG A 160 -13.83 -9.22 18.46
N PRO A 161 -13.45 -10.40 18.97
CA PRO A 161 -14.47 -11.38 19.28
C PRO A 161 -15.45 -10.64 20.19
N GLY A 162 -16.70 -10.49 19.72
CA GLY A 162 -17.77 -9.99 20.56
C GLY A 162 -17.68 -10.78 21.86
N GLY A 163 -17.75 -10.09 23.00
CA GLY A 163 -17.62 -10.71 24.30
C GLY A 163 -18.74 -11.72 24.55
N THR A 164 -18.60 -12.94 24.01
CA THR A 164 -19.31 -14.10 24.50
C THR A 164 -18.46 -14.66 25.63
N ARG A 165 -18.89 -14.27 26.84
CA ARG A 165 -18.80 -15.00 28.11
C ARG A 165 -17.67 -16.03 28.19
N SER A 166 -16.74 -15.76 29.10
CA SER A 166 -15.94 -16.73 29.85
C SER A 166 -16.60 -18.11 29.91
N ALA A 167 -16.21 -19.00 29.00
CA ALA A 167 -16.40 -20.43 29.17
C ALA A 167 -15.25 -20.87 30.08
N ARG A 168 -15.53 -20.86 31.38
CA ARG A 168 -14.71 -21.46 32.43
C ARG A 168 -14.27 -22.85 31.95
N PRO A 169 -12.97 -23.19 31.93
CA PRO A 169 -12.56 -24.53 31.57
C PRO A 169 -13.22 -25.51 32.55
N ARG A 170 -13.96 -26.47 32.03
CA ARG A 170 -14.45 -27.60 32.82
C ARG A 170 -13.20 -28.28 33.38
N GLN A 171 -12.96 -28.13 34.69
CA GLN A 171 -11.93 -28.89 35.37
C GLN A 171 -12.26 -30.37 35.17
N THR A 172 -11.42 -31.06 34.40
CA THR A 172 -11.40 -32.52 34.38
C THR A 172 -11.02 -32.98 35.78
N PRO A 173 -11.79 -33.89 36.40
CA PRO A 173 -11.42 -34.45 37.70
C PRO A 173 -10.04 -35.08 37.61
N ARG A 174 -9.17 -34.81 38.59
CA ARG A 174 -7.87 -35.49 38.69
C ARG A 174 -8.11 -37.00 38.86
N PRO A 175 -7.23 -37.87 38.34
CA PRO A 175 -7.33 -39.33 38.49
C PRO A 175 -7.22 -39.86 39.94
N SER A 176 -7.15 -38.97 40.94
CA SER A 176 -6.94 -39.31 42.35
C SER A 176 -8.23 -39.63 43.11
N ASP A 177 -9.40 -39.38 42.54
CA ASP A 177 -10.70 -39.56 43.21
C ASP A 177 -11.46 -40.82 42.74
N ALA A 178 -10.77 -41.75 42.06
CA ALA A 178 -11.37 -43.04 41.73
C ALA A 178 -11.55 -43.88 43.02
N PRO A 179 -12.77 -44.38 43.32
CA PRO A 179 -12.96 -45.24 44.47
C PRO A 179 -12.13 -46.52 44.33
N ARG A 180 -11.27 -46.80 45.33
CA ARG A 180 -10.53 -48.06 45.44
C ARG A 180 -11.53 -49.22 45.43
N ALA A 181 -11.41 -50.10 44.44
CA ALA A 181 -12.12 -51.37 44.41
C ALA A 181 -11.77 -52.22 45.65
N PRO A 182 -12.74 -52.96 46.21
CA PRO A 182 -12.49 -53.82 47.37
C PRO A 182 -11.57 -54.99 46.99
N ARG A 183 -10.53 -55.21 47.79
CA ARG A 183 -9.67 -56.40 47.71
C ARG A 183 -10.54 -57.63 47.91
N ARG A 184 -10.64 -58.49 46.88
CA ARG A 184 -11.05 -59.88 47.07
C ARG A 184 -9.92 -60.62 47.80
N SER A 185 -10.27 -61.17 48.94
CA SER A 185 -9.47 -62.06 49.78
C SER A 185 -9.96 -63.49 49.58
N GLU A 186 -9.24 -64.31 48.82
CA GLU A 186 -9.43 -65.78 48.77
C GLU A 186 -8.03 -66.35 48.43
N HIS A 187 -7.30 -66.85 49.43
CA HIS A 187 -7.16 -68.27 49.86
C HIS A 187 -5.98 -68.97 49.19
#